data_AF-A0A9D9DQE1-F1
#
_entry.id   AF-A0A9D9DQE1-F1
#
_cell.length_a   1.000
_cell.length_b   1.000
_cell.length_c   1.000
_cell.angle_alpha   90.00
_cell.angle_beta   90.00
_cell.angle_gamma   90.00
#
_symmetry.space_group_name_H-M   'P 1'
#
loop_
_entity.id
_entity.type
_entity.pdbx_description
1 polymer ?
#
loop_
_entity_poly.entity_id
_entity_poly.type
_entity_poly.pdbx_seq_one_letter_code
_entity_poly.pdbx_strand_id
1 'polypeptide(L)'
;AEAFKRYAFEEAEHAARFAELIGEVVWDTKTNLKKRMEAEAGACEDKRRIATKAKQLNLDAIHDTVHEMCKDEARHGQGFAGLYKRYFGEEK
;
A
#
# COMPACT_ATOMS: atom_id res chain seq x y z
N ALA A 1 23.45 0.00 6.47
CA ALA A 1 22.03 0.16 6.11
C ALA A 1 21.81 0.46 4.62
N GLU A 2 22.70 1.21 3.96
CA GLU A 2 22.57 1.54 2.54
C GLU A 2 22.44 0.31 1.63
N ALA A 3 23.31 -0.70 1.79
CA ALA A 3 23.24 -1.95 1.03
C ALA A 3 21.85 -2.62 1.13
N PHE A 4 21.28 -2.71 2.34
CA PHE A 4 19.94 -3.27 2.54
C PHE A 4 18.84 -2.45 1.87
N LYS A 5 18.94 -1.12 1.89
CA LYS A 5 18.00 -0.27 1.15
C LYS A 5 18.10 -0.52 -0.35
N ARG A 6 19.32 -0.61 -0.88
CA ARG A 6 19.56 -0.90 -2.29
C ARG A 6 18.96 -2.24 -2.69
N TYR A 7 19.23 -3.30 -1.93
CA TYR A 7 18.66 -4.62 -2.19
C TYR A 7 17.14 -4.61 -2.10
N ALA A 8 16.54 -3.91 -1.14
CA ALA A 8 15.08 -3.80 -1.06
C ALA A 8 14.46 -3.16 -2.32
N PHE A 9 15.11 -2.15 -2.91
CA PHE A 9 14.66 -1.56 -4.17
C PHE A 9 14.84 -2.50 -5.36
N GLU A 10 15.94 -3.26 -5.42
CA GLU A 10 16.18 -4.24 -6.48
C GLU A 10 15.14 -5.37 -6.43
N GLU A 11 14.78 -5.87 -5.24
CA GLU A 11 13.73 -6.88 -5.11
C GLU A 11 12.32 -6.33 -5.39
N ALA A 12 12.05 -5.06 -5.04
CA ALA A 12 10.80 -4.41 -5.43
C ALA A 12 10.68 -4.27 -6.96
N GLU A 13 11.79 -3.99 -7.65
CA GLU A 13 11.85 -3.97 -9.11
C GLU A 13 11.61 -5.37 -9.70
N HIS A 14 12.22 -6.42 -9.14
CA HIS A 14 11.94 -7.79 -9.56
C HIS A 14 10.46 -8.16 -9.43
N ALA A 15 9.85 -7.85 -8.28
CA ALA A 15 8.44 -8.10 -8.04
C ALA A 15 7.54 -7.34 -9.03
N ALA A 16 7.85 -6.07 -9.32
CA ALA A 16 7.12 -5.28 -10.30
C ALA A 16 7.19 -5.89 -11.71
N ARG A 17 8.38 -6.31 -12.16
CA ARG A 17 8.56 -6.97 -13.47
C ARG A 17 7.77 -8.26 -13.57
N PHE A 18 7.76 -9.10 -12.53
CA PHE A 18 6.94 -10.30 -12.54
C PHE A 18 5.45 -9.98 -12.61
N ALA A 19 5.00 -9.01 -11.82
CA ALA A 19 3.61 -8.59 -11.81
C ALA A 19 3.17 -8.01 -13.17
N GLU A 20 4.07 -7.36 -13.90
CA GLU A 20 3.83 -6.97 -15.31
C GLU A 20 3.72 -8.19 -16.23
N LEU A 21 4.66 -9.14 -16.15
CA LEU A 21 4.68 -10.34 -17.00
C LEU A 21 3.43 -11.21 -16.85
N ILE A 22 2.87 -11.30 -15.64
CA ILE A 22 1.64 -12.05 -15.36
C ILE A 22 0.35 -11.24 -15.61
N GLY A 23 0.48 -9.96 -16.00
CA GLY A 23 -0.67 -9.10 -16.33
C GLY A 23 -1.41 -8.51 -15.12
N GLU A 24 -0.77 -8.49 -13.95
CA GLU A 24 -1.31 -7.96 -12.69
C GLU A 24 -1.09 -6.44 -12.48
N VAL A 25 -0.33 -5.75 -13.34
CA VAL A 25 -0.10 -4.30 -13.16
C VAL A 25 0.00 -3.48 -14.45
N VAL A 26 -0.45 -4.03 -15.60
CA VAL A 26 -0.29 -3.41 -16.92
C VAL A 26 -1.62 -2.90 -17.49
N TRP A 27 -2.43 -2.24 -16.66
CA TRP A 27 -3.68 -1.63 -17.10
C TRP A 27 -3.51 -0.17 -17.49
N ASP A 28 -4.60 0.45 -17.96
CA ASP A 28 -4.64 1.90 -18.11
C ASP A 28 -4.47 2.61 -16.75
N THR A 29 -3.98 3.84 -16.79
CA THR A 29 -3.67 4.63 -15.58
C THR A 29 -4.87 4.77 -14.63
N LYS A 30 -6.10 4.89 -15.16
CA LYS A 30 -7.31 5.02 -14.32
C LYS A 30 -7.56 3.73 -13.55
N THR A 31 -7.50 2.58 -14.22
CA THR A 31 -7.64 1.27 -13.59
C THR A 31 -6.53 1.01 -12.57
N ASN A 32 -5.27 1.33 -12.90
CA ASN A 32 -4.14 1.20 -11.98
C ASN A 32 -4.35 2.03 -10.70
N LEU A 33 -4.69 3.31 -10.82
CA LEU A 33 -4.92 4.17 -9.66
C LEU A 33 -6.08 3.68 -8.79
N LYS A 34 -7.19 3.25 -9.40
CA LYS A 34 -8.34 2.70 -8.66
C LYS A 34 -7.94 1.44 -7.89
N LYS A 35 -7.30 0.48 -8.54
CA LYS A 35 -6.87 -0.77 -7.89
C LYS A 35 -5.86 -0.53 -6.77
N ARG A 36 -4.93 0.42 -6.94
CA ARG A 36 -3.98 0.79 -5.87
C ARG A 36 -4.68 1.44 -4.68
N MET A 37 -5.61 2.36 -4.92
CA MET A 37 -6.43 2.95 -3.85
C MET A 37 -7.20 1.87 -3.05
N GLU A 38 -7.81 0.90 -3.75
CA GLU A 38 -8.52 -0.22 -3.11
C GLU A 38 -7.58 -1.15 -2.34
N ALA A 39 -6.40 -1.44 -2.90
CA ALA A 39 -5.38 -2.26 -2.24
C ALA A 39 -4.88 -1.61 -0.95
N GLU A 40 -4.60 -0.30 -0.96
CA GLU A 40 -4.19 0.45 0.24
C GLU A 40 -5.30 0.48 1.30
N ALA A 41 -6.57 0.61 0.89
CA ALA A 41 -7.70 0.57 1.82
C ALA A 41 -7.80 -0.81 2.52
N GLY A 42 -7.68 -1.91 1.76
CA GLY A 42 -7.67 -3.27 2.32
C GLY A 42 -6.47 -3.51 3.25
N ALA A 43 -5.26 -3.09 2.84
CA ALA A 43 -4.06 -3.21 3.65
C ALA A 43 -4.17 -2.40 4.97
N CYS A 44 -4.76 -1.20 4.90
CA CYS A 44 -5.03 -0.37 6.08
C CYS A 44 -5.98 -1.05 7.06
N GLU A 45 -7.08 -1.64 6.57
CA GLU A 45 -8.03 -2.39 7.40
C GLU A 45 -7.37 -3.59 8.08
N ASP A 46 -6.62 -4.39 7.32
CA ASP A 46 -5.96 -5.58 7.84
C ASP A 46 -4.87 -5.24 8.86
N LYS A 47 -4.05 -4.21 8.60
CA LYS A 47 -3.06 -3.75 9.57
C LYS A 47 -3.72 -3.23 10.84
N ARG A 48 -4.83 -2.50 10.74
CA ARG A 48 -5.59 -2.05 11.93
C ARG A 48 -6.12 -3.23 12.74
N ARG A 49 -6.63 -4.26 12.07
CA ARG A 49 -7.11 -5.50 12.69
C ARG A 49 -5.97 -6.24 13.40
N ILE A 50 -4.81 -6.37 12.75
CA ILE A 50 -3.62 -6.99 13.35
C ILE A 50 -3.14 -6.19 14.56
N ALA A 51 -3.01 -4.87 14.45
CA ALA A 51 -2.59 -4.02 15.56
C ALA A 51 -3.54 -4.15 16.76
N THR A 52 -4.86 -4.11 16.52
CA THR A 52 -5.87 -4.29 17.57
C THR A 52 -5.72 -5.64 18.27
N LYS A 53 -5.54 -6.72 17.51
CA LYS A 53 -5.31 -8.06 18.07
C LYS A 53 -4.00 -8.14 18.85
N ALA A 54 -2.92 -7.53 18.36
CA ALA A 54 -1.64 -7.47 19.07
C ALA A 54 -1.80 -6.76 20.42
N LYS A 55 -2.56 -5.65 20.47
CA LYS A 55 -2.84 -4.95 21.73
C LYS A 55 -3.63 -5.81 22.72
N GLN A 56 -4.64 -6.54 22.25
CA GLN A 56 -5.42 -7.48 23.09
C GLN A 56 -4.56 -8.61 23.66
N LEU A 57 -3.50 -9.00 22.96
CA LEU A 57 -2.54 -10.03 23.38
C LEU A 57 -1.35 -9.44 24.18
N ASN A 58 -1.37 -8.15 24.51
CA ASN A 58 -0.27 -7.43 25.17
C ASN A 58 1.08 -7.49 24.41
N LEU A 59 1.03 -7.57 23.08
CA LEU A 59 2.20 -7.56 22.19
C LEU A 59 2.48 -6.13 21.68
N ASP A 60 2.85 -5.24 22.60
CA ASP A 60 2.91 -3.79 22.34
C ASP A 60 3.89 -3.41 21.22
N ALA A 61 5.07 -4.03 21.14
CA ALA A 61 6.03 -3.76 20.07
C ALA A 61 5.47 -4.07 18.67
N ILE A 62 4.64 -5.12 18.56
CA ILE A 62 3.96 -5.47 17.30
C ILE A 62 2.82 -4.50 17.04
N HIS A 63 2.03 -4.16 18.07
CA HIS A 63 0.97 -3.16 17.95
C HIS A 63 1.52 -1.85 17.39
N ASP A 64 2.56 -1.29 18.01
CA ASP A 64 3.07 0.03 17.67
C ASP A 64 3.62 0.05 16.23
N THR A 65 4.42 -0.96 15.87
CA THR A 65 4.97 -1.09 14.52
C THR A 65 3.86 -1.20 13.47
N VAL A 66 2.90 -2.12 13.65
CA VAL A 66 1.83 -2.34 12.67
C VAL A 66 0.86 -1.16 12.62
N HIS A 67 0.66 -0.48 13.74
CA HIS A 67 -0.18 0.72 13.81
C HIS A 67 0.45 1.90 13.05
N GLU A 68 1.77 2.09 13.12
CA GLU A 68 2.47 3.06 12.26
C GLU A 68 2.32 2.70 10.78
N MET A 69 2.55 1.43 10.42
CA MET A 69 2.35 0.97 9.04
C MET A 69 0.91 1.16 8.54
N CYS A 70 -0.10 1.09 9.42
CA CYS A 70 -1.50 1.37 9.08
C CYS A 70 -1.70 2.85 8.69
N LYS A 71 -1.01 3.78 9.38
CA LYS A 71 -1.03 5.20 9.02
C LYS A 71 -0.35 5.46 7.68
N ASP A 72 0.70 4.71 7.35
CA ASP A 72 1.33 4.77 6.03
C ASP A 72 0.34 4.41 4.93
N GLU A 73 -0.38 3.29 5.04
CA GLU A 73 -1.33 2.87 4.01
C GLU A 73 -2.50 3.84 3.88
N ALA A 74 -2.97 4.42 5.00
CA ALA A 74 -3.96 5.49 4.93
C ALA A 74 -3.46 6.68 4.12
N ARG A 75 -2.19 7.07 4.29
CA ARG A 75 -1.57 8.17 3.52
C ARG A 75 -1.40 7.80 2.05
N HIS A 76 -0.94 6.58 1.76
CA HIS A 76 -0.78 6.09 0.39
C HIS A 76 -2.12 6.03 -0.34
N GLY A 77 -3.16 5.50 0.31
CA GLY A 77 -4.53 5.47 -0.21
C GLY A 77 -5.07 6.87 -0.53
N GLN A 78 -4.85 7.85 0.35
CA GLN A 78 -5.20 9.26 0.07
C GLN A 78 -4.39 9.84 -1.10
N GLY A 79 -3.10 9.50 -1.22
CA GLY A 79 -2.27 9.89 -2.36
C GLY A 79 -2.84 9.38 -3.70
N PHE A 80 -3.17 8.09 -3.78
CA PHE A 80 -3.77 7.51 -4.98
C PHE A 80 -5.16 8.07 -5.26
N ALA A 81 -6.00 8.25 -4.24
CA ALA A 81 -7.31 8.87 -4.39
C ALA A 81 -7.22 10.30 -4.93
N GLY A 82 -6.25 11.09 -4.44
CA GLY A 82 -5.97 12.44 -4.92
C GLY A 82 -5.56 12.47 -6.39
N LEU A 83 -4.67 11.57 -6.80
CA LEU A 83 -4.28 11.41 -8.21
C LEU A 83 -5.46 10.98 -9.08
N TYR A 84 -6.24 9.99 -8.64
CA TYR A 84 -7.41 9.51 -9.36
C TYR A 84 -8.41 10.65 -9.59
N LYS A 85 -8.73 11.41 -8.54
CA LYS A 85 -9.64 12.56 -8.62
C LYS A 85 -9.10 13.64 -9.56
N ARG A 86 -7.81 13.94 -9.50
CA ARG A 86 -7.18 14.98 -10.33
C ARG A 86 -7.27 14.67 -11.83
N TYR A 87 -7.07 13.42 -12.22
CA TYR A 87 -6.98 13.03 -13.64
C TYR A 87 -8.26 12.41 -14.20
N PHE A 88 -9.12 11.86 -13.34
CA PHE A 88 -10.28 11.05 -13.76
C PHE A 88 -11.55 11.33 -12.95
N GLY A 89 -11.54 12.32 -12.04
CA GLY A 89 -12.76 12.79 -11.41
C GLY A 89 -13.62 13.53 -12.43
N GLU A 90 -14.91 13.27 -12.46
CA GLU A 90 -15.84 14.08 -13.25
C GLU A 90 -15.86 15.49 -12.65
N GLU A 91 -15.50 16.49 -13.46
CA GLU A 91 -15.82 17.88 -13.14
C GLU A 91 -17.34 18.01 -13.05
N LYS A 92 -17.83 18.57 -11.95
CA LYS A 92 -19.19 19.09 -11.88
C LYS A 92 -19.25 20.42 -12.59
#